data_AF-A0A662T7T4-F1
#
_entry.id   AF-A0A662T7T4-F1
#
_cell.length_a   1.000
_cell.length_b   1.000
_cell.length_c   1.000
_cell.angle_alpha   90.00
_cell.angle_beta   90.00
_cell.angle_gamma   90.00
#
_symmetry.space_group_name_H-M   'P 1'
#
loop_
_entity.id
_entity.type
_entity.pdbx_description
1 polymer ?
#
loop_
_entity_poly.entity_id
_entity_poly.type
_entity_poly.pdbx_seq_one_letter_code
_entity_poly.pdbx_strand_id
1 'polypeptide(L)'
;MSLLKTFKHYRIQRWKIALESLIIFFISTIISLLVLIKLVKMVTDLPFLISPLAGLIAAVMLIYRKYGRYFKLQSLYTFYSAYVINSLVVEYSATKSIFKAIRRIAFSKIPEISRDFMEILSLLVTGENPHAVIREYAEKQPSEVFKSGLLSFLTLVQEGKMSPDYTLQKLDIATKGRIREVEVKITVFITFLFFLPMLILLGVSLYELPSSYLWLAPILQVLVGEVFRNSLTFLWGFK
;
A
#
# COMPACT_ATOMS: atom_id res chain seq x y z
N MET A 1 -6.72 6.67 -24.98
CA MET A 1 -6.76 7.78 -24.00
C MET A 1 -5.60 7.56 -23.04
N SER A 2 -4.50 8.31 -23.20
CA SER A 2 -3.19 7.88 -22.71
C SER A 2 -3.06 7.93 -21.18
N LEU A 3 -2.49 6.85 -20.62
CA LEU A 3 -2.14 6.70 -19.21
C LEU A 3 -1.36 7.92 -18.65
N LEU A 4 -0.66 8.65 -19.54
CA LEU A 4 0.04 9.91 -19.31
C LEU A 4 -0.79 11.03 -18.65
N LYS A 5 -2.07 11.22 -19.03
CA LYS A 5 -2.92 12.26 -18.39
C LYS A 5 -3.36 11.87 -16.98
N THR A 6 -3.55 10.57 -16.74
CA THR A 6 -3.96 10.04 -15.44
C THR A 6 -2.87 10.20 -14.38
N PHE A 7 -1.59 9.93 -14.69
CA PHE A 7 -0.53 9.91 -13.66
C PHE A 7 -0.07 11.29 -13.17
N LYS A 8 0.02 12.31 -14.05
CA LYS A 8 0.43 13.68 -13.63
C LYS A 8 -0.65 14.35 -12.76
N HIS A 9 -1.93 14.03 -13.02
CA HIS A 9 -3.04 14.46 -12.18
C HIS A 9 -3.01 13.80 -10.79
N TYR A 10 -2.55 12.54 -10.71
CA TYR A 10 -2.48 11.77 -9.46
C TYR A 10 -1.44 12.30 -8.45
N ARG A 11 -0.28 12.83 -8.89
CA ARG A 11 0.77 13.32 -7.97
C ARG A 11 0.38 14.64 -7.27
N ILE A 12 -0.29 15.54 -7.99
CA ILE A 12 -0.83 16.80 -7.43
C ILE A 12 -2.08 16.51 -6.58
N GLN A 13 -2.89 15.53 -6.98
CA GLN A 13 -3.99 15.01 -6.14
C GLN A 13 -3.50 14.36 -4.85
N ARG A 14 -2.33 13.70 -4.82
CA ARG A 14 -1.77 13.05 -3.62
C ARG A 14 -1.62 14.02 -2.44
N TRP A 15 -1.14 15.23 -2.70
CA TRP A 15 -0.96 16.27 -1.67
C TRP A 15 -2.24 17.01 -1.33
N LYS A 16 -3.06 17.33 -2.35
CA LYS A 16 -4.34 18.02 -2.15
C LYS A 16 -5.33 17.16 -1.35
N ILE A 17 -5.33 15.84 -1.58
CA ILE A 17 -6.25 14.90 -0.92
C ILE A 17 -5.72 14.46 0.45
N ALA A 18 -4.40 14.33 0.64
CA ALA A 18 -3.83 14.17 1.99
C ALA A 18 -4.26 15.34 2.87
N LEU A 19 -4.17 16.57 2.34
CA LEU A 19 -4.64 17.78 3.00
C LEU A 19 -6.17 17.73 3.28
N GLU A 20 -7.00 17.38 2.30
CA GLU A 20 -8.46 17.26 2.48
C GLU A 20 -8.83 16.20 3.53
N SER A 21 -8.16 15.05 3.54
CA SER A 21 -8.39 14.00 4.54
C SER A 21 -7.91 14.40 5.94
N LEU A 22 -6.81 15.15 6.04
CA LEU A 22 -6.32 15.74 7.28
C LEU A 22 -7.29 16.80 7.80
N ILE A 23 -7.83 17.63 6.92
CA ILE A 23 -8.83 18.65 7.25
C ILE A 23 -10.10 17.98 7.76
N ILE A 24 -10.61 16.93 7.09
CA ILE A 24 -11.79 16.19 7.54
C ILE A 24 -11.52 15.51 8.89
N PHE A 25 -10.33 14.94 9.10
CA PHE A 25 -9.93 14.35 10.38
C PHE A 25 -9.86 15.39 11.49
N PHE A 26 -9.26 16.56 11.24
CA PHE A 26 -9.20 17.65 12.21
C PHE A 26 -10.59 18.22 12.51
N ILE A 27 -11.44 18.42 11.51
CA ILE A 27 -12.83 18.88 11.70
C ILE A 27 -13.62 17.85 12.51
N SER A 28 -13.51 16.56 12.18
CA SER A 28 -14.12 15.46 12.93
C SER A 28 -13.65 15.44 14.38
N THR A 29 -12.34 15.60 14.61
CA THR A 29 -11.74 15.60 15.94
C THR A 29 -12.16 16.82 16.75
N ILE A 30 -12.19 18.01 16.14
CA ILE A 30 -12.63 19.26 16.78
C ILE A 30 -14.13 19.19 17.12
N ILE A 31 -14.97 18.70 16.20
CA ILE A 31 -16.40 18.49 16.48
C ILE A 31 -16.57 17.48 17.61
N SER A 32 -15.83 16.37 17.60
CA SER A 32 -15.86 15.37 18.68
C SER A 32 -15.41 15.96 20.02
N LEU A 33 -14.38 16.82 20.02
CA LEU A 33 -13.87 17.48 21.23
C LEU A 33 -14.84 18.55 21.77
N LEU A 34 -15.45 19.36 20.89
CA LEU A 34 -16.46 20.34 21.27
C LEU A 34 -17.72 19.67 21.84
N VAL A 35 -18.09 18.54 21.27
CA VAL A 35 -19.17 17.70 21.77
C VAL A 35 -18.79 17.08 23.12
N LEU A 36 -17.54 16.61 23.30
CA LEU A 36 -17.01 16.12 24.58
C LEU A 36 -17.05 17.21 25.68
N ILE A 37 -16.61 18.43 25.38
CA ILE A 37 -16.60 19.57 26.32
C ILE A 37 -18.02 19.98 26.73
N LYS A 38 -18.98 19.92 25.80
CA LYS A 38 -20.40 20.15 26.10
C LYS A 38 -21.04 19.00 26.90
N LEU A 39 -20.57 17.76 26.72
CA LEU A 39 -21.16 16.55 27.33
C LEU A 39 -20.57 16.16 28.69
N VAL A 40 -19.37 16.62 29.06
CA VAL A 40 -18.91 16.55 30.46
C VAL A 40 -19.89 17.26 31.42
N LYS A 41 -20.77 18.13 30.90
CA LYS A 41 -21.85 18.78 31.66
C LYS A 41 -23.20 18.06 31.64
N MET A 42 -23.40 17.03 30.82
CA MET A 42 -24.70 16.37 30.66
C MET A 42 -24.50 14.87 30.39
N VAL A 43 -24.52 14.08 31.45
CA VAL A 43 -24.60 12.62 31.35
C VAL A 43 -26.03 12.24 30.94
N THR A 44 -26.18 11.68 29.73
CA THR A 44 -26.90 10.44 29.38
C THR A 44 -27.12 10.41 27.86
N ASP A 45 -26.69 9.33 27.18
CA ASP A 45 -27.48 8.56 26.19
C ASP A 45 -26.66 7.85 25.09
N LEU A 46 -27.03 6.58 24.88
CA LEU A 46 -26.53 5.59 23.92
C LEU A 46 -26.32 6.05 22.44
N PRO A 47 -27.12 6.95 21.83
CA PRO A 47 -26.87 7.51 20.50
C PRO A 47 -25.51 8.21 20.33
N PHE A 48 -24.86 8.59 21.42
CA PHE A 48 -23.57 9.30 21.42
C PHE A 48 -22.39 8.45 20.91
N LEU A 49 -22.39 7.13 21.15
CA LEU A 49 -21.31 6.25 20.69
C LEU A 49 -21.42 5.90 19.21
N ILE A 50 -22.63 5.90 18.66
CA ILE A 50 -22.91 5.42 17.29
C ILE A 50 -22.46 6.45 16.24
N SER A 51 -22.56 7.75 16.53
CA SER A 51 -22.22 8.84 15.59
C SER A 51 -20.73 8.88 15.17
N PRO A 52 -19.75 8.95 16.09
CA PRO A 52 -18.34 8.94 15.71
C PRO A 52 -17.90 7.61 15.09
N LEU A 53 -18.51 6.51 15.52
CA LEU A 53 -18.30 5.16 14.95
C LEU A 53 -18.80 5.07 13.50
N ALA A 54 -20.01 5.56 13.22
CA ALA A 54 -20.57 5.62 11.87
C ALA A 54 -19.75 6.55 10.96
N GLY A 55 -19.28 7.68 11.48
CA GLY A 55 -18.39 8.60 10.76
C GLY A 55 -17.05 7.94 10.41
N LEU A 56 -16.47 7.18 11.33
CA LEU A 56 -15.24 6.43 11.10
C LEU A 56 -15.43 5.31 10.07
N ILE A 57 -16.53 4.54 10.17
CA ILE A 57 -16.89 3.50 9.20
C ILE A 57 -17.10 4.10 7.80
N ALA A 58 -17.82 5.22 7.69
CA ALA A 58 -18.06 5.91 6.43
C ALA A 58 -16.76 6.45 5.82
N ALA A 59 -15.87 7.03 6.62
CA ALA A 59 -14.56 7.50 6.19
C ALA A 59 -13.69 6.35 5.66
N VAL A 60 -13.66 5.22 6.38
CA VAL A 60 -12.94 4.01 5.95
C VAL A 60 -13.51 3.47 4.64
N MET A 61 -14.84 3.37 4.50
CA MET A 61 -15.47 2.91 3.25
C MET A 61 -15.17 3.82 2.06
N LEU A 62 -15.17 5.15 2.25
CA LEU A 62 -14.85 6.11 1.20
C LEU A 62 -13.38 6.00 0.74
N ILE A 63 -12.46 5.81 1.68
CA ILE A 63 -11.05 5.56 1.38
C ILE A 63 -10.91 4.23 0.61
N TYR A 64 -11.60 3.18 1.05
CA TYR A 64 -11.53 1.86 0.40
C TYR A 64 -12.06 1.89 -1.03
N ARG A 65 -13.21 2.55 -1.27
CA ARG A 65 -13.82 2.66 -2.60
C ARG A 65 -12.92 3.41 -3.58
N LYS A 66 -12.24 4.46 -3.12
CA LYS A 66 -11.41 5.32 -3.98
C LYS A 66 -10.04 4.73 -4.24
N TYR A 67 -9.44 4.03 -3.26
CA TYR A 67 -8.05 3.60 -3.34
C TYR A 67 -7.83 2.10 -3.52
N GLY A 68 -8.86 1.26 -3.35
CA GLY A 68 -8.73 -0.20 -3.42
C GLY A 68 -8.08 -0.72 -4.71
N ARG A 69 -8.35 -0.07 -5.86
CA ARG A 69 -7.74 -0.46 -7.14
C ARG A 69 -6.23 -0.15 -7.21
N TYR A 70 -5.80 1.00 -6.70
CA TYR A 70 -4.38 1.40 -6.71
C TYR A 70 -3.54 0.48 -5.83
N PHE A 71 -4.03 0.15 -4.63
CA PHE A 71 -3.32 -0.75 -3.72
C PHE A 71 -3.30 -2.19 -4.23
N LYS A 72 -4.38 -2.66 -4.85
CA LYS A 72 -4.40 -3.97 -5.51
C LYS A 72 -3.31 -4.07 -6.59
N LEU A 73 -3.17 -3.03 -7.43
CA LEU A 73 -2.08 -2.94 -8.40
C LEU A 73 -0.72 -2.90 -7.69
N GLN A 74 -0.54 -2.04 -6.70
CA GLN A 74 0.73 -1.96 -5.96
C GLN A 74 1.17 -3.30 -5.36
N SER A 75 0.24 -4.05 -4.75
CA SER A 75 0.51 -5.37 -4.17
C SER A 75 0.90 -6.37 -5.26
N LEU A 76 0.16 -6.45 -6.36
CA LEU A 76 0.45 -7.35 -7.48
C LEU A 76 1.86 -7.12 -8.05
N TYR A 77 2.22 -5.86 -8.32
CA TYR A 77 3.54 -5.53 -8.87
C TYR A 77 4.67 -5.79 -7.86
N THR A 78 4.39 -5.61 -6.56
CA THR A 78 5.36 -5.93 -5.51
C THR A 78 5.56 -7.44 -5.38
N PHE A 79 4.49 -8.23 -5.48
CA PHE A 79 4.56 -9.69 -5.39
C PHE A 79 5.36 -10.30 -6.54
N TYR A 80 5.09 -9.86 -7.77
CA TYR A 80 5.76 -10.38 -8.95
C TYR A 80 7.11 -9.70 -9.26
N SER A 81 7.54 -8.70 -8.48
CA SER A 81 8.74 -7.93 -8.80
C SER A 81 9.98 -8.81 -8.88
N ALA A 82 10.19 -9.70 -7.91
CA ALA A 82 11.36 -10.56 -7.88
C ALA A 82 11.43 -11.49 -9.09
N TYR A 83 10.30 -12.11 -9.43
CA TYR A 83 10.20 -12.99 -10.59
C TYR A 83 10.48 -12.26 -11.89
N VAL A 84 9.87 -11.09 -12.09
CA VAL A 84 10.02 -10.30 -13.33
C VAL A 84 11.44 -9.80 -13.48
N ILE A 85 12.02 -9.20 -12.43
CA ILE A 85 13.39 -8.68 -12.50
C ILE A 85 14.39 -9.81 -12.70
N ASN A 86 14.23 -10.94 -12.01
CA ASN A 86 15.09 -12.11 -12.23
C ASN A 86 14.99 -12.61 -13.68
N SER A 87 13.78 -12.72 -14.21
CA SER A 87 13.56 -13.15 -15.60
C SER A 87 14.19 -12.19 -16.60
N LEU A 88 14.15 -10.88 -16.35
CA LEU A 88 14.85 -9.87 -17.17
C LEU A 88 16.37 -10.05 -17.12
N VAL A 89 16.92 -10.20 -15.93
CA VAL A 89 18.37 -10.38 -15.71
C VAL A 89 18.87 -11.65 -16.36
N VAL A 90 18.20 -12.78 -16.16
CA VAL A 90 18.57 -14.07 -16.74
C VAL A 90 18.53 -14.01 -18.27
N GLU A 91 17.43 -13.51 -18.84
CA GLU A 91 17.28 -13.45 -20.30
C GLU A 91 18.29 -12.49 -20.94
N TYR A 92 18.53 -11.34 -20.33
CA TYR A 92 19.57 -10.43 -20.78
C TYR A 92 20.96 -11.05 -20.63
N SER A 93 21.24 -11.76 -19.54
CA SER A 93 22.55 -12.37 -19.32
C SER A 93 22.89 -13.41 -20.40
N ALA A 94 21.88 -14.19 -20.81
CA ALA A 94 22.00 -15.20 -21.87
C ALA A 94 22.07 -14.59 -23.28
N THR A 95 21.28 -13.56 -23.57
CA THR A 95 21.10 -13.07 -24.95
C THR A 95 21.79 -11.74 -25.26
N LYS A 96 22.24 -11.03 -24.21
CA LYS A 96 22.74 -9.65 -24.24
C LYS A 96 21.78 -8.67 -24.93
N SER A 97 20.47 -8.98 -24.94
CA SER A 97 19.44 -8.19 -25.62
C SER A 97 18.31 -7.83 -24.66
N ILE A 98 18.16 -6.53 -24.39
CA ILE A 98 17.02 -5.99 -23.60
C ILE A 98 15.71 -6.34 -24.29
N PHE A 99 15.67 -6.29 -25.63
CA PHE A 99 14.48 -6.61 -26.40
C PHE A 99 13.99 -8.05 -26.13
N LYS A 100 14.89 -9.04 -26.15
CA LYS A 100 14.54 -10.44 -25.84
C LYS A 100 14.08 -10.60 -24.39
N ALA A 101 14.73 -9.91 -23.46
CA ALA A 101 14.33 -9.89 -22.04
C ALA A 101 12.90 -9.34 -21.85
N ILE A 102 12.59 -8.19 -22.45
CA ILE A 102 11.25 -7.59 -22.41
C ILE A 102 10.23 -8.52 -23.07
N ARG A 103 10.55 -9.10 -24.23
CA ARG A 103 9.68 -10.05 -24.93
C ARG A 103 9.31 -11.23 -24.04
N ARG A 104 10.26 -11.79 -23.29
CA ARG A 104 9.99 -12.91 -22.37
C ARG A 104 8.95 -12.54 -21.31
N ILE A 105 9.04 -11.36 -20.72
CA ILE A 105 8.05 -10.88 -19.72
C ILE A 105 6.70 -10.59 -20.36
N ALA A 106 6.69 -10.02 -21.57
CA ALA A 106 5.45 -9.75 -22.30
C ALA A 106 4.62 -11.04 -22.52
N PHE A 107 5.28 -12.20 -22.60
CA PHE A 107 4.63 -13.51 -22.76
C PHE A 107 4.54 -14.36 -21.46
N SER A 108 4.94 -13.85 -20.29
CA SER A 108 5.04 -14.63 -19.04
C SER A 108 3.70 -14.95 -18.35
N LYS A 109 2.55 -14.62 -18.97
CA LYS A 109 1.18 -14.81 -18.45
C LYS A 109 0.93 -14.18 -17.07
N ILE A 110 1.70 -13.16 -16.68
CA ILE A 110 1.45 -12.39 -15.47
C ILE A 110 0.43 -11.30 -15.83
N PRO A 111 -0.80 -11.32 -15.28
CA PRO A 111 -1.82 -10.31 -15.61
C PRO A 111 -1.31 -8.89 -15.32
N GLU A 112 -1.87 -7.87 -15.98
CA GLU A 112 -1.45 -6.45 -15.91
C GLU A 112 0.03 -6.23 -16.34
N ILE A 113 1.02 -6.86 -15.71
CA ILE A 113 2.45 -6.77 -16.06
C ILE A 113 2.74 -7.23 -17.49
N SER A 114 2.26 -8.40 -17.92
CA SER A 114 2.47 -8.86 -19.30
C SER A 114 1.81 -7.92 -20.30
N ARG A 115 0.68 -7.29 -19.96
CA ARG A 115 0.00 -6.29 -20.82
C ARG A 115 0.86 -5.03 -20.94
N ASP A 116 1.35 -4.52 -19.82
CA ASP A 116 2.25 -3.37 -19.80
C ASP A 116 3.54 -3.64 -20.58
N PHE A 117 4.12 -4.84 -20.44
CA PHE A 117 5.33 -5.21 -21.19
C PHE A 117 5.07 -5.45 -22.68
N MET A 118 3.84 -5.78 -23.08
CA MET A 118 3.45 -5.78 -24.49
C MET A 118 3.39 -4.35 -25.05
N GLU A 119 2.89 -3.38 -24.28
CA GLU A 119 2.93 -1.96 -24.67
C GLU A 119 4.38 -1.48 -24.81
N ILE A 120 5.24 -1.80 -23.85
CA ILE A 120 6.69 -1.51 -23.94
C ILE A 120 7.27 -2.16 -25.20
N LEU A 121 7.01 -3.44 -25.43
CA LEU A 121 7.53 -4.17 -26.58
C LEU A 121 7.11 -3.51 -27.90
N SER A 122 5.87 -3.01 -27.99
CA SER A 122 5.39 -2.30 -29.18
C SER A 122 6.20 -1.03 -29.48
N LEU A 123 6.54 -0.25 -28.44
CA LEU A 123 7.39 0.94 -28.57
C LEU A 123 8.82 0.59 -29.00
N LEU A 124 9.35 -0.55 -28.53
CA LEU A 124 10.67 -1.01 -28.95
C LEU A 124 10.69 -1.45 -30.42
N VAL A 125 9.62 -2.09 -30.89
CA VAL A 125 9.48 -2.49 -32.31
C VAL A 125 9.45 -1.27 -33.22
N THR A 126 8.89 -0.14 -32.77
CA THR A 126 8.92 1.13 -33.52
C THR A 126 10.26 1.86 -33.48
N GLY A 127 11.29 1.28 -32.84
CA GLY A 127 12.64 1.83 -32.80
C GLY A 127 12.91 2.79 -31.64
N GLU A 128 12.02 2.89 -30.66
CA GLU A 128 12.29 3.70 -29.46
C GLU A 128 13.43 3.11 -28.63
N ASN A 129 14.18 3.98 -27.95
CA ASN A 129 15.33 3.55 -27.15
C ASN A 129 14.87 2.71 -25.94
N PRO A 130 15.30 1.44 -25.81
CA PRO A 130 14.85 0.56 -24.73
C PRO A 130 15.13 1.08 -23.32
N HIS A 131 16.25 1.78 -23.12
CA HIS A 131 16.57 2.35 -21.82
C HIS A 131 15.62 3.47 -21.43
N ALA A 132 15.25 4.33 -22.38
CA ALA A 132 14.35 5.45 -22.14
C ALA A 132 12.94 4.94 -21.80
N VAL A 133 12.43 4.00 -22.61
CA VAL A 133 11.08 3.43 -22.43
C VAL A 133 10.95 2.71 -21.10
N ILE A 134 11.92 1.85 -20.74
CA ILE A 134 11.88 1.12 -19.46
C ILE A 134 12.03 2.08 -18.27
N ARG A 135 12.87 3.12 -18.38
CA ARG A 135 13.03 4.11 -17.31
C ARG A 135 11.74 4.89 -17.08
N GLU A 136 11.11 5.39 -18.14
CA GLU A 136 9.84 6.09 -18.07
C GLU A 136 8.74 5.19 -17.50
N TYR A 137 8.71 3.92 -17.91
CA TYR A 137 7.79 2.94 -17.36
C TYR A 137 8.03 2.70 -15.86
N ALA A 138 9.29 2.54 -15.44
CA ALA A 138 9.67 2.31 -14.05
C ALA A 138 9.24 3.46 -13.13
N GLU A 139 9.41 4.71 -13.58
CA GLU A 139 9.00 5.90 -12.81
C GLU A 139 7.49 5.99 -12.56
N LYS A 140 6.69 5.35 -13.43
CA LYS A 140 5.23 5.34 -13.34
C LYS A 140 4.68 4.17 -12.50
N GLN A 141 5.53 3.26 -12.04
CA GLN A 141 5.09 2.08 -11.32
C GLN A 141 4.57 2.40 -9.91
N PRO A 142 3.44 1.80 -9.49
CA PRO A 142 2.90 2.02 -8.14
C PRO A 142 3.75 1.34 -7.05
N SER A 143 4.48 0.27 -7.40
CA SER A 143 5.39 -0.43 -6.48
C SER A 143 6.80 0.15 -6.53
N GLU A 144 7.27 0.70 -5.41
CA GLU A 144 8.66 1.16 -5.29
C GLU A 144 9.67 0.02 -5.39
N VAL A 145 9.31 -1.20 -4.99
CA VAL A 145 10.18 -2.39 -5.12
C VAL A 145 10.34 -2.75 -6.59
N PHE A 146 9.24 -2.74 -7.35
CA PHE A 146 9.29 -3.02 -8.78
C PHE A 146 10.05 -1.93 -9.55
N LYS A 147 9.78 -0.67 -9.22
CA LYS A 147 10.51 0.49 -9.76
C LYS A 147 12.01 0.41 -9.48
N SER A 148 12.41 0.19 -8.22
CA SER A 148 13.83 0.11 -7.86
C SER A 148 14.51 -1.08 -8.55
N GLY A 149 13.80 -2.21 -8.69
CA GLY A 149 14.26 -3.39 -9.43
C GLY A 149 14.52 -3.10 -10.91
N LEU A 150 13.57 -2.44 -11.59
CA LEU A 150 13.71 -2.08 -13.01
C LEU A 150 14.85 -1.07 -13.23
N LEU A 151 14.96 -0.05 -12.38
CA LEU A 151 16.04 0.92 -12.46
C LEU A 151 17.40 0.26 -12.19
N SER A 152 17.47 -0.63 -11.21
CA SER A 152 18.69 -1.39 -10.92
C SER A 152 19.09 -2.28 -12.10
N PHE A 153 18.11 -2.96 -12.73
CA PHE A 153 18.36 -3.72 -13.96
C PHE A 153 18.96 -2.82 -15.05
N LEU A 154 18.37 -1.65 -15.33
CA LEU A 154 18.89 -0.72 -16.33
C LEU A 154 20.31 -0.24 -16.03
N THR A 155 20.60 0.09 -14.77
CA THR A 155 21.96 0.50 -14.36
C THR A 155 22.96 -0.63 -14.58
N LEU A 156 22.62 -1.86 -14.21
CA LEU A 156 23.49 -3.03 -14.39
C LEU A 156 23.74 -3.36 -15.87
N VAL A 157 22.72 -3.18 -16.71
CA VAL A 157 22.88 -3.27 -18.18
C VAL A 157 23.91 -2.25 -18.66
N GLN A 158 23.77 -0.98 -18.24
CA GLN A 158 24.65 0.11 -18.68
C GLN A 158 26.10 -0.07 -18.21
N GLU A 159 26.28 -0.55 -16.97
CA GLU A 159 27.61 -0.81 -16.42
C GLU A 159 28.26 -2.10 -16.95
N GLY A 160 27.52 -2.93 -17.69
CA GLY A 160 28.00 -4.24 -18.15
C GLY A 160 28.23 -5.26 -17.02
N LYS A 161 27.90 -4.92 -15.78
CA LYS A 161 28.14 -5.72 -14.56
C LYS A 161 26.96 -6.63 -14.22
N MET A 162 26.38 -7.29 -15.21
CA MET A 162 25.22 -8.15 -14.96
C MET A 162 25.67 -9.53 -14.46
N SER A 163 25.92 -9.63 -13.15
CA SER A 163 25.95 -10.92 -12.46
C SER A 163 24.54 -11.23 -11.92
N PRO A 164 23.97 -12.41 -12.24
CA PRO A 164 22.67 -12.84 -11.71
C PRO A 164 22.62 -12.79 -10.18
N ASP A 165 23.70 -13.22 -9.53
CA ASP A 165 23.78 -13.34 -8.06
C ASP A 165 23.70 -11.98 -7.37
N TYR A 166 24.35 -10.96 -7.93
CA TYR A 166 24.35 -9.61 -7.36
C TYR A 166 22.96 -8.95 -7.40
N THR A 167 22.20 -9.23 -8.46
CA THR A 167 20.86 -8.65 -8.64
C THR A 167 19.85 -9.34 -7.74
N LEU A 168 19.94 -10.66 -7.61
CA LEU A 168 19.12 -11.45 -6.70
C LEU A 168 19.37 -11.07 -5.24
N GLN A 169 20.61 -10.85 -4.85
CA GLN A 169 20.96 -10.46 -3.48
C GLN A 169 20.38 -9.08 -3.11
N LYS A 170 20.46 -8.08 -4.00
CA LYS A 170 19.84 -6.76 -3.77
C LYS A 170 18.32 -6.84 -3.68
N LEU A 171 17.71 -7.68 -4.50
CA LEU A 171 16.26 -7.85 -4.50
C LEU A 171 15.79 -8.60 -3.26
N ASP A 172 16.53 -9.62 -2.83
CA ASP A 172 16.32 -10.36 -1.58
C ASP A 172 16.40 -9.44 -0.37
N ILE A 173 17.39 -8.54 -0.32
CA ILE A 173 17.50 -7.51 0.73
C ILE A 173 16.28 -6.59 0.73
N ALA A 174 15.81 -6.15 -0.44
CA ALA A 174 14.63 -5.28 -0.54
C ALA A 174 13.34 -6.00 -0.10
N THR A 175 13.17 -7.27 -0.48
CA THR A 175 12.03 -8.09 -0.02
C THR A 175 12.12 -8.43 1.46
N LYS A 176 13.30 -8.76 2.00
CA LYS A 176 13.52 -8.99 3.44
C LYS A 176 13.25 -7.74 4.26
N GLY A 177 13.67 -6.58 3.78
CA GLY A 177 13.33 -5.28 4.39
C GLY A 177 11.81 -5.06 4.47
N ARG A 178 11.09 -5.40 3.39
CA ARG A 178 9.62 -5.31 3.34
C ARG A 178 8.94 -6.34 4.27
N ILE A 179 9.43 -7.57 4.32
CA ILE A 179 8.95 -8.62 5.23
C ILE A 179 9.11 -8.15 6.67
N ARG A 180 10.28 -7.60 7.02
CA ARG A 180 10.54 -7.05 8.35
C ARG A 180 9.61 -5.86 8.68
N GLU A 181 9.34 -4.99 7.71
CA GLU A 181 8.38 -3.89 7.89
C GLU A 181 6.95 -4.42 8.16
N VAL A 182 6.54 -5.46 7.45
CA VAL A 182 5.25 -6.14 7.67
C VAL A 182 5.23 -6.84 9.03
N GLU A 183 6.31 -7.52 9.40
CA GLU A 183 6.45 -8.18 10.70
C GLU A 183 6.36 -7.18 11.85
N VAL A 184 7.04 -6.03 11.76
CA VAL A 184 6.92 -4.94 12.74
C VAL A 184 5.48 -4.44 12.81
N LYS A 185 4.81 -4.25 11.66
CA LYS A 185 3.40 -3.82 11.63
C LYS A 185 2.46 -4.84 12.27
N ILE A 186 2.68 -6.14 12.03
CA ILE A 186 1.92 -7.23 12.65
C ILE A 186 2.17 -7.25 14.16
N THR A 187 3.42 -7.14 14.60
CA THR A 187 3.77 -7.14 16.02
C THR A 187 3.16 -5.94 16.74
N VAL A 188 3.28 -4.73 16.20
CA VAL A 188 2.63 -3.54 16.75
C VAL A 188 1.12 -3.73 16.83
N PHE A 189 0.51 -4.30 15.79
CA PHE A 189 -0.91 -4.58 15.80
C PHE A 189 -1.32 -5.58 16.87
N ILE A 190 -0.63 -6.71 16.99
CA ILE A 190 -0.87 -7.71 18.04
C ILE A 190 -0.79 -7.03 19.40
N THR A 191 0.26 -6.22 19.63
CA THR A 191 0.38 -5.44 20.86
C THR A 191 -0.83 -4.54 21.09
N PHE A 192 -1.28 -3.75 20.11
CA PHE A 192 -2.48 -2.92 20.28
C PHE A 192 -3.76 -3.75 20.50
N LEU A 193 -3.92 -4.88 19.82
CA LEU A 193 -5.10 -5.74 19.93
C LEU A 193 -5.26 -6.34 21.33
N PHE A 194 -4.15 -6.65 22.01
CA PHE A 194 -4.15 -7.22 23.36
C PHE A 194 -4.05 -6.16 24.46
N PHE A 195 -3.25 -5.11 24.28
CA PHE A 195 -3.03 -4.10 25.32
C PHE A 195 -4.12 -3.02 25.37
N LEU A 196 -4.70 -2.62 24.23
CA LEU A 196 -5.71 -1.56 24.22
C LEU A 196 -6.96 -1.94 25.05
N PRO A 197 -7.54 -3.16 24.91
CA PRO A 197 -8.66 -3.57 25.76
C PRO A 197 -8.31 -3.62 27.25
N MET A 198 -7.09 -4.07 27.60
CA MET A 198 -6.63 -4.08 28.99
C MET A 198 -6.50 -2.66 29.56
N LEU A 199 -5.98 -1.70 28.79
CA LEU A 199 -5.89 -0.31 29.21
C LEU A 199 -7.27 0.33 29.40
N ILE A 200 -8.24 -0.02 28.55
CA ILE A 200 -9.63 0.44 28.68
C ILE A 200 -10.25 -0.15 29.96
N LEU A 201 -10.07 -1.44 30.22
CA LEU A 201 -10.56 -2.10 31.44
C LEU A 201 -9.95 -1.48 32.69
N LEU A 202 -8.63 -1.26 32.70
CA LEU A 202 -7.93 -0.58 33.78
C LEU A 202 -8.43 0.85 33.98
N GLY A 203 -8.61 1.62 32.90
CA GLY A 203 -9.15 2.98 32.98
C GLY A 203 -10.57 3.00 33.56
N VAL A 204 -11.45 2.12 33.07
CA VAL A 204 -12.81 2.00 33.62
C VAL A 204 -12.79 1.66 35.11
N SER A 205 -11.90 0.76 35.52
CA SER A 205 -11.74 0.36 36.92
C SER A 205 -11.13 1.46 37.81
N LEU A 206 -10.14 2.21 37.32
CA LEU A 206 -9.43 3.22 38.10
C LEU A 206 -10.22 4.52 38.27
N TYR A 207 -11.06 4.86 37.29
CA TYR A 207 -11.89 6.07 37.30
C TYR A 207 -13.33 5.81 37.75
N GLU A 208 -13.62 4.62 38.26
CA GLU A 208 -14.96 4.21 38.73
C GLU A 208 -16.07 4.48 37.69
N LEU A 209 -15.74 4.32 36.40
CA LEU A 209 -16.70 4.55 35.33
C LEU A 209 -17.80 3.48 35.37
N PRO A 210 -19.03 3.82 34.96
CA PRO A 210 -20.13 2.86 34.92
C PRO A 210 -19.77 1.58 34.16
N SER A 211 -20.23 0.43 34.66
CA SER A 211 -19.97 -0.88 34.07
C SER A 211 -20.44 -1.00 32.61
N SER A 212 -21.34 -0.13 32.15
CA SER A 212 -21.75 -0.01 30.75
C SER A 212 -20.59 0.31 29.80
N TYR A 213 -19.53 0.95 30.27
CA TYR A 213 -18.34 1.28 29.45
C TYR A 213 -17.44 0.06 29.19
N LEU A 214 -17.62 -1.05 29.92
CA LEU A 214 -16.86 -2.29 29.69
C LEU A 214 -17.12 -2.87 28.29
N TRP A 215 -18.30 -2.62 27.71
CA TRP A 215 -18.65 -3.03 26.34
C TRP A 215 -17.80 -2.34 25.26
N LEU A 216 -17.14 -1.21 25.57
CA LEU A 216 -16.27 -0.54 24.62
C LEU A 216 -15.03 -1.37 24.28
N ALA A 217 -14.52 -2.15 25.23
CA ALA A 217 -13.32 -2.96 25.02
C ALA A 217 -13.48 -3.97 23.87
N PRO A 218 -14.49 -4.87 23.86
CA PRO A 218 -14.70 -5.80 22.75
C PRO A 218 -15.09 -5.10 21.44
N ILE A 219 -15.84 -4.00 21.48
CA ILE A 219 -16.21 -3.24 20.26
C ILE A 219 -14.97 -2.61 19.61
N LEU A 220 -14.10 -1.97 20.40
CA LEU A 220 -12.82 -1.45 19.90
C LEU A 220 -11.92 -2.57 19.40
N GLN A 221 -11.92 -3.73 20.04
CA GLN A 221 -11.14 -4.88 19.60
C GLN A 221 -11.61 -5.41 18.24
N VAL A 222 -12.93 -5.48 18.02
CA VAL A 222 -13.51 -5.84 16.72
C VAL A 222 -13.21 -4.78 15.66
N LEU A 223 -13.29 -3.49 16.00
CA LEU A 223 -12.95 -2.41 15.07
C LEU A 223 -11.48 -2.41 14.68
N VAL A 224 -10.58 -2.53 15.65
CA VAL A 224 -9.13 -2.64 15.43
C VAL A 224 -8.83 -3.88 14.62
N GLY A 225 -9.45 -5.02 14.96
CA GLY A 225 -9.42 -6.27 14.21
C GLY A 225 -9.85 -6.11 12.76
N GLU A 226 -10.96 -5.42 12.50
CA GLU A 226 -11.50 -5.23 11.16
C GLU A 226 -10.67 -4.21 10.35
N VAL A 227 -10.22 -3.12 10.97
CA VAL A 227 -9.28 -2.16 10.35
C VAL A 227 -7.99 -2.86 9.95
N PHE A 228 -7.51 -3.80 10.76
CA PHE A 228 -6.29 -4.55 10.46
C PHE A 228 -6.50 -5.71 9.51
N ARG A 229 -7.60 -6.46 9.61
CA ARG A 229 -7.97 -7.45 8.59
C ARG A 229 -8.07 -6.78 7.22
N ASN A 230 -8.65 -5.59 7.19
CA ASN A 230 -8.75 -4.78 5.99
C ASN A 230 -7.41 -4.17 5.56
N SER A 231 -6.46 -3.93 6.47
CA SER A 231 -5.09 -3.50 6.14
C SER A 231 -4.19 -4.66 5.69
N LEU A 232 -4.42 -5.88 6.18
CA LEU A 232 -3.74 -7.11 5.78
C LEU A 232 -4.23 -7.61 4.42
N THR A 233 -5.54 -7.71 4.19
CA THR A 233 -6.09 -8.02 2.86
C THR A 233 -5.68 -6.95 1.83
N PHE A 234 -5.51 -5.71 2.27
CA PHE A 234 -4.95 -4.60 1.50
C PHE A 234 -3.44 -4.69 1.22
N LEU A 235 -2.65 -5.30 2.10
CA LEU A 235 -1.22 -5.56 1.86
C LEU A 235 -1.00 -6.79 0.95
N TRP A 236 -1.83 -7.81 1.09
CA TRP A 236 -1.61 -9.13 0.47
C TRP A 236 -2.45 -9.40 -0.78
N GLY A 237 -3.45 -8.59 -1.11
CA GLY A 237 -4.19 -8.71 -2.37
C GLY A 237 -4.94 -10.03 -2.55
N PHE A 238 -5.12 -10.82 -1.50
CA PHE A 238 -5.91 -12.05 -1.53
C PHE A 238 -7.40 -11.71 -1.41
N LYS A 239 -8.16 -12.14 -2.42
CA LYS A 239 -9.59 -12.42 -2.33
C LYS A 239 -9.77 -13.92 -2.25
#